data_AF-A0A838EQC0-F1
#
_entry.id   AF-A0A838EQC0-F1
#
_cell.length_a   1.000
_cell.length_b   1.000
_cell.length_c   1.000
_cell.angle_alpha   90.00
_cell.angle_beta   90.00
_cell.angle_gamma   90.00
#
_symmetry.space_group_name_H-M   'P 1'
#
loop_
_entity.id
_entity.type
_entity.pdbx_description
1 polymer ?
#
loop_
_entity_poly.entity_id
_entity_poly.type
_entity_poly.pdbx_seq_one_letter_code
_entity_poly.pdbx_strand_id
1 'polypeptide(L)' 'MDLTTGNLSSHLSKLEEAGMVQIDKQFVVKKPVTMVSLTEIGSEAIKHHWQLLEQLQKSATEMTLHVPKFQLKPGGLPS' A
#
# COMPACT_ATOMS: atom_id res chain seq x y z
N MET A 1 7.74 -6.37 -9.36
CA MET A 1 7.46 -5.10 -10.07
C MET A 1 8.49 -4.11 -9.57
N ASP A 2 9.54 -3.89 -10.37
CA ASP A 2 10.66 -3.06 -9.97
C ASP A 2 10.29 -1.58 -10.01
N LEU A 3 10.77 -0.83 -9.02
CA LEU A 3 10.62 0.62 -8.97
C LEU A 3 11.60 1.24 -9.98
N THR A 4 11.17 1.42 -11.23
CA THR A 4 11.94 2.18 -12.21
C THR A 4 11.82 3.68 -11.91
N THR A 5 12.83 4.47 -12.29
CA THR A 5 12.83 5.92 -12.12
C THR A 5 11.60 6.59 -12.73
N GLY A 6 11.14 6.08 -13.89
CA GLY A 6 9.94 6.58 -14.56
C GLY A 6 8.67 6.35 -13.75
N ASN A 7 8.50 5.14 -13.19
CA ASN A 7 7.35 4.83 -12.35
C ASN A 7 7.32 5.72 -11.10
N LEU A 8 8.47 5.87 -10.42
CA LEU A 8 8.55 6.71 -9.23
C LEU A 8 8.19 8.17 -9.53
N SER A 9 8.70 8.76 -10.60
CA SER A 9 8.34 10.13 -10.99
C SER A 9 6.84 10.28 -11.24
N SER A 10 6.20 9.36 -11.96
CA SER A 10 4.76 9.44 -12.21
C SER A 10 3.93 9.28 -10.95
N HIS A 11 4.35 8.44 -10.00
CA HIS A 11 3.67 8.31 -8.71
C HIS A 11 3.82 9.59 -7.87
N LEU A 12 5.02 10.17 -7.83
CA LEU A 12 5.29 11.40 -7.09
C LEU A 12 4.47 12.58 -7.62
N SER A 13 4.37 12.75 -8.94
CA SER A 13 3.54 13.82 -9.53
C SER A 13 2.07 13.70 -9.13
N LYS A 14 1.50 12.48 -9.14
CA LYS A 14 0.11 12.27 -8.71
C LYS A 14 -0.11 12.57 -7.23
N LEU A 15 0.86 12.21 -6.39
CA LEU A 15 0.80 12.49 -4.95
C LEU A 15 0.93 13.99 -4.67
N GLU A 16 1.73 14.70 -5.46
CA GLU A 16 1.85 16.16 -5.39
C GLU A 16 0.57 16.86 -5.84
N GLU A 17 -0.02 16.44 -6.97
CA GLU A 17 -1.31 16.92 -7.46
C GLU A 17 -2.44 16.69 -6.45
N ALA A 18 -2.40 15.58 -5.72
CA ALA A 18 -3.33 15.28 -4.63
C ALA A 18 -3.02 16.02 -3.31
N GLY A 19 -1.95 16.84 -3.28
CA GLY A 19 -1.52 17.60 -2.10
C GLY A 19 -0.94 16.75 -0.98
N MET A 20 -0.60 15.48 -1.24
CA MET A 20 -0.08 14.53 -0.24
C MET A 20 1.43 14.66 -0.02
N VAL A 21 2.17 15.07 -1.05
CA VAL A 21 3.61 15.34 -0.95
C VAL A 21 3.93 16.72 -1.49
N GLN A 22 5.00 17.30 -0.98
CA GLN A 22 5.65 18.48 -1.55
C GLN A 22 6.95 18.05 -2.22
N ILE A 23 7.19 18.53 -3.44
CA ILE A 23 8.41 18.24 -4.20
C ILE A 23 9.22 19.52 -4.39
N ASP A 24 10.44 19.52 -3.89
CA ASP A 24 11.40 20.63 -4.03
C ASP A 24 12.57 20.20 -4.92
N LYS A 25 12.71 20.85 -6.07
CA LYS A 25 13.82 20.59 -7.02
C LYS A 25 14.87 21.68 -6.89
N GLN A 26 16.08 21.29 -6.53
CA GLN A 26 17.19 22.21 -6.31
C GLN A 26 18.45 21.75 -7.04
N PHE A 27 19.35 22.68 -7.36
CA PHE A 27 20.67 22.36 -7.90
C PHE A 27 21.73 22.50 -6.82
N VAL A 28 22.26 21.37 -6.35
CA VAL A 28 23.35 21.34 -5.36
C VAL A 28 24.62 20.93 -6.09
N VAL A 29 25.63 21.81 -6.11
CA VAL A 29 26.92 21.57 -6.80
C VAL A 29 26.72 21.10 -8.25
N LYS A 30 25.88 21.82 -9.00
CA LYS A 30 25.53 21.55 -10.41
C LYS A 30 24.81 20.22 -10.68
N LYS A 31 24.34 19.52 -9.66
CA LYS A 31 23.53 18.30 -9.79
C LYS A 31 22.07 18.60 -9.41
N PRO A 32 21.08 18.21 -10.23
CA PRO A 32 19.67 18.32 -9.85
C PRO A 32 19.38 17.31 -8.73
N VAL A 33 18.80 17.81 -7.64
CA VAL A 33 18.37 17.03 -6.48
C VAL A 33 16.88 17.29 -6.29
N THR A 34 16.12 16.21 -6.17
CA THR A 34 14.69 16.27 -5.84
C THR A 34 14.53 15.86 -4.39
N MET A 35 14.02 16.78 -3.57
CA MET A 35 13.58 16.50 -2.22
C MET A 35 12.07 16.26 -2.23
N VAL A 36 11.62 15.24 -1.50
CA VAL A 36 10.20 14.91 -1.36
C VAL A 36 9.88 14.85 0.12
N SER A 37 8.81 15.53 0.52
CA SER A 37 8.34 15.52 1.91
C SER A 37 6.83 15.29 1.97
N LEU A 38 6.36 14.68 3.06
CA LEU A 38 4.93 14.51 3.31
C LEU A 38 4.34 15.84 3.77
N THR A 39 3.15 16.16 3.26
CA THR A 39 2.30 17.21 3.82
C THR A 39 1.50 16.64 5.00
N GLU A 40 0.78 17.50 5.73
CA GLU A 40 -0.17 17.02 6.76
C GLU A 40 -1.24 16.12 6.14
N ILE A 41 -1.80 16.50 4.98
CA ILE A 41 -2.78 15.71 4.23
C ILE A 41 -2.21 14.33 3.87
N GLY A 42 -0.96 14.27 3.40
CA GLY A 42 -0.30 13.01 3.09
C GLY A 42 -0.05 12.13 4.32
N SER A 43 0.34 12.75 5.44
CA SER A 43 0.53 12.07 6.72
C SER A 43 -0.78 11.45 7.21
N GLU A 44 -1.88 12.20 7.17
CA GLU A 44 -3.22 11.71 7.52
C GLU A 44 -3.70 10.60 6.58
N ALA A 45 -3.51 10.76 5.26
CA ALA A 45 -3.87 9.75 4.27
C ALA A 45 -3.13 8.42 4.50
N ILE A 46 -1.84 8.47 4.84
CA ILE A 46 -1.06 7.27 5.18
C ILE A 46 -1.57 6.62 6.46
N LYS A 47 -1.83 7.40 7.51
CA LYS A 47 -2.40 6.88 8.77
C LYS A 47 -3.73 6.16 8.53
N HIS A 48 -4.62 6.77 7.75
CA HIS A 48 -5.89 6.18 7.38
C HIS A 48 -5.72 4.89 6.56
N HIS A 49 -4.79 4.88 5.61
CA HIS A 49 -4.47 3.68 4.84
C HIS A 49 -4.01 2.51 5.72
N TRP A 50 -3.14 2.77 6.69
CA TRP A 50 -2.72 1.75 7.66
C TRP A 50 -3.88 1.21 8.49
N GLN A 51 -4.76 2.09 8.97
CA GLN A 51 -5.96 1.68 9.71
C GLN A 51 -6.88 0.78 8.87
N LEU A 52 -7.03 1.05 7.57
CA LEU A 52 -7.80 0.19 6.67
C LEU A 52 -7.15 -1.18 6.48
N LEU A 53 -5.82 -1.23 6.33
CA LEU A 53 -5.09 -2.50 6.21
C LEU A 53 -5.20 -3.35 7.49
N GLU A 54 -5.12 -2.73 8.66
CA GLU A 54 -5.34 -3.42 9.94
C GLU A 54 -6.76 -3.97 10.06
N GLN A 55 -7.78 -3.19 9.66
CA GLN A 55 -9.17 -3.65 9.64
C GLN A 55 -9.38 -4.83 8.70
N LEU A 56 -8.78 -4.76 7.49
CA LEU A 56 -8.83 -5.85 6.53
C LEU A 56 -8.17 -7.12 7.09
N GLN A 57 -7.00 -6.99 7.74
CA GLN A 57 -6.30 -8.11 8.36
C GLN A 57 -7.13 -8.76 9.48
N LYS A 58 -7.73 -7.96 10.37
CA LYS A 58 -8.61 -8.45 11.44
C LYS A 58 -9.80 -9.21 10.87
N SER A 59 -10.47 -8.61 9.89
CA SER A 59 -11.65 -9.20 9.24
C SER A 59 -11.33 -10.54 8.57
N ALA A 60 -10.18 -10.64 7.88
CA ALA A 60 -9.73 -11.89 7.26
C ALA A 60 -9.42 -12.99 8.31
N THR A 61 -8.91 -12.60 9.48
CA THR A 61 -8.57 -13.53 10.57
C THR A 61 -9.83 -14.07 11.25
N GLU A 62 -10.81 -13.21 11.54
CA GLU A 62 -12.09 -13.59 12.15
C GLU A 62 -12.90 -14.52 11.24
N MET A 63 -12.87 -14.29 9.92
CA MET A 63 -13.54 -15.16 8.94
C MET A 63 -12.90 -16.55 8.86
N THR A 64 -11.58 -16.66 9.03
CA THR A 64 -10.87 -17.94 9.06
C THR A 64 -11.23 -18.78 10.28
N LEU A 65 -11.56 -18.14 11.42
CA LEU A 65 -12.01 -18.83 12.63
C LEU A 65 -13.45 -19.37 12.54
N HIS A 66 -14.26 -18.87 11.60
CA HIS A 66 -15.66 -19.26 11.42
C HIS A 66 -15.91 -20.23 10.25
N VAL A 67 -14.85 -20.71 9.57
CA VAL A 67 -15.02 -21.77 8.56
C VAL A 67 -15.32 -23.08 9.31
N PRO A 68 -16.52 -23.68 9.17
CA PRO A 68 -16.76 -25.00 9.71
C PRO A 68 -15.79 -25.94 9.00
N LYS A 69 -14.97 -26.67 9.77
CA LYS A 69 -14.12 -27.75 9.24
C LYS A 69 -15.03 -28.67 8.42
N PHE A 70 -14.97 -28.56 7.10
CA PHE A 70 -15.71 -29.44 6.21
C PHE A 70 -15.20 -30.85 6.51
N GLN A 71 -16.04 -31.67 7.14
CA GLN A 71 -15.71 -33.03 7.50
C GLN A 71 -15.47 -33.82 6.22
N LEU A 72 -14.20 -33.94 5.81
CA LEU A 72 -13.78 -34.87 4.77
C LEU A 72 -14.01 -36.28 5.33
N LYS A 73 -15.11 -36.93 4.90
CA LYS A 73 -15.28 -38.37 5.12
C LYS A 73 -14.33 -39.13 4.20
N PRO A 74 -13.49 -40.05 4.72
CA PRO A 74 -12.61 -40.84 3.89
C PRO A 74 -13.39 -41.96 3.19
N GLY A 75 -13.18 -42.09 1.88
CA GLY A 75 -13.20 -43.36 1.17
C GLY A 75 -14.56 -43.97 0.86
N GLY A 76 -15.05 -43.73 -0.36
CA GLY A 76 -15.93 -44.66 -1.07
C GLY A 76 -15.43 -44.78 -2.50
N LEU A 77 -14.68 -45.84 -2.80
CA LEU A 77 -14.25 -46.16 -4.16
C LEU A 77 -15.39 -46.93 -4.85
N PRO A 78 -15.90 -46.50 -6.01
CA PRO A 78 -16.93 -47.26 -6.70
C PRO A 78 -16.32 -48.47 -7.43
N SER A 79 -17.03 -49.60 -7.31
CA SER A 79 -16.78 -50.92 -7.90
C SER A 79 -16.68 -50.91 -9.43
#